data_AF-A0A9W9X2M8-F1
#
_entry.id   AF-A0A9W9X2M8-F1
#
_cell.length_a   1.000
_cell.length_b   1.000
_cell.length_c   1.000
_cell.angle_alpha   90.00
_cell.angle_beta   90.00
_cell.angle_gamma   90.00
#
_symmetry.space_group_name_H-M   'P 1'
#
loop_
_entity.id
_entity.type
_entity.pdbx_description
1 polymer ?
#
loop_
_entity_poly.entity_id
_entity_poly.type
_entity_poly.pdbx_seq_one_letter_code
_entity_poly.pdbx_strand_id
1 'polypeptide(L)'
;MVVPIYKKWEASSARIQIVQREKIIQLIAFFSDFQHGTCMNFVLKGTDQIESFTRSGKFGIRIIDAKFALPSKEESAASGFVCLDMPEYPIEHDDIAIAFDKEPG
;
A
#
# COMPACT_ATOMS: atom_id res chain seq x y z
N MET A 1 25.77 -18.54 6.09
CA MET A 1 25.13 -17.73 5.04
C MET A 1 23.84 -17.18 5.63
N VAL A 2 23.77 -15.88 5.89
CA VAL A 2 22.57 -15.24 6.48
C VAL A 2 21.67 -14.83 5.32
N VAL A 3 20.49 -15.42 5.22
CA VAL A 3 19.47 -14.99 4.26
C VAL A 3 18.85 -13.72 4.82
N PRO A 4 18.82 -12.60 4.07
CA PRO A 4 18.11 -11.41 4.51
C PRO A 4 16.64 -11.75 4.80
N ILE A 5 16.18 -11.43 6.01
CA ILE A 5 14.75 -11.47 6.32
C ILE A 5 14.16 -10.18 5.77
N TYR A 6 13.57 -10.25 4.58
CA TYR A 6 12.83 -9.13 4.02
C TYR A 6 11.59 -8.85 4.87
N LYS A 7 11.29 -7.56 5.10
CA LYS A 7 10.03 -7.18 5.73
C LYS A 7 8.91 -7.57 4.77
N LYS A 8 7.91 -8.28 5.28
CA LYS A 8 6.79 -8.70 4.46
C LYS A 8 5.76 -7.57 4.39
N TRP A 9 5.62 -6.95 3.22
CA TRP A 9 4.61 -5.93 2.92
C TRP A 9 3.36 -6.58 2.30
N GLU A 10 2.65 -7.39 3.10
CA GLU A 10 1.41 -8.05 2.67
C GLU A 10 0.27 -7.67 3.61
N ALA A 11 -0.82 -7.15 3.05
CA ALA A 11 -2.10 -6.97 3.73
C ALA A 11 -3.13 -7.94 3.16
N SER A 12 -3.83 -8.69 4.02
CA SER A 12 -4.79 -9.69 3.54
C SER A 12 -6.20 -9.11 3.36
N SER A 13 -6.50 -7.99 4.01
CA SER A 13 -7.74 -7.24 3.83
C SER A 13 -7.45 -5.74 3.81
N ALA A 14 -7.81 -5.10 2.71
CA ALA A 14 -7.68 -3.66 2.56
C ALA A 14 -8.86 -3.04 1.80
N ARG A 15 -9.03 -1.73 1.96
CA ARG A 15 -9.79 -0.89 1.05
C ARG A 15 -8.82 0.04 0.34
N ILE A 16 -8.90 0.11 -0.98
CA ILE A 16 -8.13 1.08 -1.76
C ILE A 16 -9.02 2.19 -2.30
N GLN A 17 -8.45 3.38 -2.48
CA GLN A 17 -9.05 4.48 -3.21
C GLN A 17 -8.02 5.07 -4.17
N ILE A 18 -8.42 5.24 -5.42
CA ILE A 18 -7.62 6.02 -6.38
C ILE A 18 -8.11 7.45 -6.34
N VAL A 19 -7.21 8.38 -6.05
CA VAL A 19 -7.50 9.81 -6.05
C VAL A 19 -6.60 10.50 -7.06
N GLN A 20 -7.15 11.53 -7.71
CA GLN A 20 -6.38 12.40 -8.59
C GLN A 20 -6.48 13.83 -8.06
N ARG A 21 -5.32 14.45 -7.86
CA ARG A 21 -5.20 15.86 -7.51
C ARG A 21 -4.27 16.51 -8.53
N GLU A 22 -4.82 17.40 -9.35
CA GLU A 22 -4.12 17.96 -10.51
C GLU A 22 -3.55 16.87 -11.43
N LYS A 23 -2.22 16.75 -11.49
CA LYS A 23 -1.48 15.75 -12.29
C LYS A 23 -0.98 14.56 -11.47
N ILE A 24 -1.21 14.56 -10.16
CA ILE A 24 -0.75 13.51 -9.25
C ILE A 24 -1.89 12.50 -9.08
N ILE A 25 -1.62 11.25 -9.45
CA ILE A 25 -2.52 10.11 -9.19
C ILE A 25 -1.95 9.37 -7.99
N GLN A 26 -2.82 9.04 -7.04
CA GLN A 26 -2.43 8.39 -5.80
C GLN A 26 -3.33 7.19 -5.54
N LEU A 27 -2.73 6.09 -5.10
CA LEU A 27 -3.43 4.96 -4.51
C LEU A 27 -3.31 5.08 -3.00
N ILE A 28 -4.45 5.20 -2.34
CA ILE A 28 -4.53 5.19 -0.88
C ILE A 28 -5.00 3.81 -0.47
N ALA A 29 -4.27 3.16 0.43
CA ALA A 29 -4.64 1.88 0.98
C ALA A 29 -4.95 2.03 2.48
N PHE A 30 -6.11 1.55 2.89
CA PHE A 30 -6.52 1.42 4.29
C PHE A 30 -6.55 -0.06 4.64
N PHE A 31 -5.81 -0.46 5.65
CA PHE A 31 -5.58 -1.86 5.98
C PHE A 31 -6.36 -2.27 7.23
N SER A 32 -6.93 -3.48 7.20
CA SER A 32 -7.58 -4.07 8.38
C SER A 32 -6.61 -4.87 9.24
N ASP A 33 -5.57 -5.44 8.63
CA ASP A 33 -4.72 -6.47 9.24
C ASP A 33 -3.22 -6.29 8.95
N PHE A 34 -2.79 -5.05 8.72
CA PHE A 34 -1.41 -4.75 8.35
C PHE A 34 -0.54 -4.40 9.56
N GLN A 35 0.60 -5.08 9.70
CA GLN A 35 1.45 -4.97 10.89
C GLN A 35 2.28 -3.68 10.95
N HIS A 36 2.42 -2.97 9.83
CA HIS A 36 3.28 -1.79 9.78
C HIS A 36 2.52 -0.48 9.99
N GLY A 37 1.19 -0.47 9.83
CA GLY A 37 0.33 0.68 10.08
C GLY A 37 -1.08 0.48 9.53
N THR A 38 -1.93 1.51 9.65
CA THR A 38 -3.36 1.42 9.31
C THR A 38 -3.70 1.95 7.91
N CYS A 39 -2.88 2.84 7.35
CA CYS A 39 -3.03 3.32 5.99
C CYS A 39 -1.71 3.77 5.36
N MET A 40 -1.65 3.77 4.04
CA MET A 40 -0.51 4.21 3.24
C MET A 40 -0.97 4.94 1.98
N ASN A 41 -0.07 5.77 1.43
CA ASN A 41 -0.28 6.53 0.21
C ASN A 41 0.84 6.23 -0.78
N PHE A 42 0.47 5.85 -2.00
CA PHE A 42 1.38 5.55 -3.10
C PHE A 42 1.13 6.53 -4.23
N VAL A 43 2.13 7.36 -4.55
CA VAL A 43 2.06 8.23 -5.73
C VAL A 43 2.33 7.38 -6.98
N LEU A 44 1.33 7.22 -7.83
CA LEU A 44 1.42 6.39 -9.03
C LEU A 44 2.09 7.13 -10.19
N LYS A 45 2.93 6.41 -10.93
CA LYS A 45 3.63 6.84 -12.14
C LYS A 45 3.34 5.85 -13.27
N GLY A 46 3.40 6.31 -14.52
CA GLY A 46 3.18 5.45 -15.69
C GLY A 46 4.21 4.33 -15.88
N THR A 47 5.31 4.36 -15.12
CA THR A 47 6.34 3.32 -15.09
C THR A 47 6.07 2.23 -14.06
N ASP A 48 5.14 2.45 -13.13
CA ASP A 48 4.87 1.50 -12.05
C ASP A 48 4.27 0.21 -12.62
N GLN A 49 4.71 -0.91 -12.08
CA GLN A 49 4.21 -2.24 -12.46
C GLN A 49 3.23 -2.73 -11.40
N ILE A 50 2.00 -3.01 -11.82
CA ILE A 50 0.95 -3.52 -10.94
C ILE A 50 0.43 -4.83 -11.52
N GLU A 51 0.56 -5.91 -10.76
CA GLU A 51 0.11 -7.25 -11.14
C GLU A 51 -1.13 -7.64 -10.35
N SER A 52 -2.09 -8.30 -10.98
CA SER A 52 -3.17 -8.97 -10.25
C SER A 52 -2.71 -10.33 -9.74
N PHE A 53 -3.24 -10.75 -8.59
CA PHE A 53 -3.03 -12.11 -8.09
C PHE A 53 -4.29 -12.66 -7.45
N THR A 54 -4.36 -14.00 -7.38
CA THR A 54 -5.34 -14.72 -6.59
C THR A 54 -4.61 -15.70 -5.69
N ARG A 55 -4.92 -15.69 -4.38
CA ARG A 55 -4.27 -16.55 -3.40
C ARG A 55 -5.25 -16.95 -2.32
N SER A 56 -5.41 -18.25 -2.10
CA SER A 56 -6.27 -18.80 -1.03
C SER A 56 -7.71 -18.25 -1.05
N GLY A 57 -8.27 -18.05 -2.25
CA GLY A 57 -9.62 -17.49 -2.44
C GLY A 57 -9.73 -15.97 -2.28
N LYS A 58 -8.62 -15.27 -2.00
CA LYS A 58 -8.54 -13.81 -2.01
C LYS A 58 -8.02 -13.31 -3.34
N PHE A 59 -8.49 -12.13 -3.73
CA PHE A 59 -8.07 -11.41 -4.92
C PHE A 59 -7.21 -10.23 -4.48
N GLY A 60 -6.22 -9.84 -5.27
CA GLY A 60 -5.36 -8.74 -4.87
C GLY A 60 -4.56 -8.14 -6.01
N ILE A 61 -3.89 -7.05 -5.68
CA ILE A 61 -2.90 -6.41 -6.53
C ILE A 61 -1.55 -6.44 -5.82
N ARG A 62 -0.48 -6.63 -6.60
CA ARG A 62 0.89 -6.40 -6.16
C ARG A 62 1.44 -5.21 -6.92
N ILE A 63 1.94 -4.22 -6.19
CA ILE A 63 2.73 -3.14 -6.78
C ILE A 63 4.19 -3.55 -6.64
N ILE A 64 4.88 -3.71 -7.77
CA ILE A 64 6.27 -4.15 -7.83
C ILE A 64 7.18 -2.96 -7.59
N ASP A 65 8.20 -3.12 -6.74
CA ASP A 65 9.15 -2.06 -6.37
C ASP A 65 8.45 -0.75 -5.98
N ALA A 66 7.39 -0.85 -5.19
CA ALA A 66 6.58 0.29 -4.79
C ALA A 66 7.41 1.24 -3.92
N LYS A 67 7.42 2.53 -4.26
CA LYS A 67 8.10 3.57 -3.49
C LYS A 67 7.13 4.24 -2.54
N PHE A 68 7.39 4.17 -1.24
CA PHE A 68 6.47 4.68 -0.24
C PHE A 68 7.16 5.29 0.98
N ALA A 69 6.43 6.16 1.67
CA ALA A 69 6.78 6.58 3.01
C ALA A 69 6.36 5.48 4.01
N LEU A 70 7.14 5.31 5.06
CA LEU A 70 6.80 4.34 6.10
C LEU A 70 5.54 4.83 6.85
N PRO A 71 4.53 3.97 7.04
CA PRO A 71 3.34 4.35 7.79
C PRO A 71 3.70 4.73 9.24
N SER A 72 2.94 5.68 9.80
CA SER A 72 3.08 6.05 11.20
C SER A 72 2.71 4.88 12.11
N LYS A 73 3.60 4.57 13.06
CA LYS A 73 3.37 3.57 14.11
C LYS A 73 2.85 4.17 15.41
N GLU A 74 2.66 5.49 15.45
CA GLU A 74 2.16 6.15 16.64
C GLU A 74 0.69 5.77 16.87
N GLU A 75 0.33 5.39 18.10
CA GLU A 75 -1.06 5.18 18.52
C GLU A 75 -1.78 6.52 18.73
N SER A 76 -1.75 7.38 17.71
CA SER A 76 -2.52 8.62 17.67
C SER A 76 -3.66 8.49 16.67
N ALA A 77 -4.72 9.28 16.85
CA ALA A 77 -5.80 9.35 15.87
C ALA A 77 -5.28 9.73 14.46
N ALA A 78 -4.14 10.43 14.37
CA ALA A 78 -3.52 10.83 13.11
C ALA A 78 -2.98 9.65 12.29
N SER A 79 -2.66 8.51 12.93
CA SER A 79 -2.15 7.31 12.24
C SER A 79 -3.10 6.76 11.18
N GLY A 80 -4.41 7.01 11.30
CA GLY A 80 -5.44 6.60 10.35
C GLY A 80 -5.63 7.53 9.14
N PHE A 81 -4.76 8.53 8.98
CA PHE A 81 -4.86 9.52 7.91
C PHE A 81 -3.58 9.60 7.08
N VAL A 82 -3.73 9.93 5.80
CA VAL A 82 -2.63 10.27 4.89
C VAL A 82 -2.82 11.67 4.33
N CYS A 83 -1.71 12.38 4.13
CA CYS A 83 -1.73 13.69 3.48
C CYS A 83 -1.91 13.52 1.96
N LEU A 84 -2.87 14.23 1.36
CA LEU A 84 -3.08 14.28 -0.09
C LEU A 84 -2.43 15.49 -0.74
N ASP A 85 -2.25 16.57 0.03
CA ASP A 85 -1.77 17.84 -0.50
C ASP A 85 -0.26 17.86 -0.70
N MET A 86 0.45 17.23 0.24
CA MET A 86 1.90 17.15 0.27
C MET A 86 2.29 15.69 0.56
N PRO A 87 2.34 14.83 -0.47
CA PRO A 87 2.75 13.44 -0.30
C PRO A 87 4.14 13.38 0.32
N GLU A 88 4.31 12.50 1.29
CA GLU A 88 5.60 12.29 1.94
C GLU A 88 6.62 11.71 0.96
N TYR A 89 7.88 12.10 1.13
CA TYR A 89 8.96 11.59 0.30
C TYR A 89 9.17 10.11 0.57
N PRO A 90 9.23 9.24 -0.46
CA PRO A 90 9.42 7.81 -0.25
C PRO A 90 10.83 7.53 0.25
N ILE A 91 10.91 6.79 1.36
CA ILE A 91 12.18 6.41 2.02
C ILE A 91 12.45 4.90 1.95
N GLU A 92 11.48 4.13 1.48
CA GLU A 92 11.55 2.68 1.31
C GLU A 92 11.06 2.30 -0.09
N HIS A 93 11.54 1.18 -0.60
CA HIS A 93 11.03 0.55 -1.81
C HIS A 93 10.97 -0.97 -1.63
N ASP A 94 9.81 -1.57 -1.89
CA ASP A 94 9.61 -3.01 -1.80
C ASP A 94 8.33 -3.42 -2.57
N ASP A 95 8.17 -4.71 -2.82
CA ASP A 95 6.92 -5.25 -3.34
C ASP A 95 5.83 -5.18 -2.27
N ILE A 96 4.71 -4.54 -2.57
CA ILE A 96 3.54 -4.54 -1.68
C ILE A 96 2.40 -5.34 -2.28
N ALA A 97 1.92 -6.33 -1.54
CA ALA A 97 0.75 -7.13 -1.89
C ALA A 97 -0.46 -6.68 -1.06
N ILE A 98 -1.53 -6.28 -1.76
CA ILE A 98 -2.77 -5.79 -1.17
C ILE A 98 -3.90 -6.71 -1.62
N ALA A 99 -4.46 -7.48 -0.70
CA ALA A 99 -5.57 -8.39 -0.97
C ALA A 99 -6.91 -7.85 -0.46
N PHE A 100 -7.97 -8.37 -1.05
CA PHE A 100 -9.37 -8.02 -0.84
C PHE A 100 -10.16 -9.30 -0.54
N ASP A 101 -11.11 -9.20 0.39
CA ASP A 101 -11.95 -10.34 0.77
C ASP A 101 -13.02 -10.68 -0.28
N LYS A 102 -13.37 -9.73 -1.15
CA LYS A 102 -14.39 -9.90 -2.20
C LYS A 102 -13.93 -9.29 -3.51
N GLU A 103 -14.19 -10.00 -4.60
CA GLU A 103 -14.16 -9.44 -5.96
C GLU A 103 -15.44 -8.60 -6.18
N PRO A 104 -15.42 -7.54 -7.02
CA PRO A 104 -16.64 -6.84 -7.38
C PRO A 104 -17.60 -7.81 -8.08
N GLY A 105 -18.80 -7.99 -7.49
CA GLY A 105 -19.97 -8.62 -8.11
C GLY A 105 -21.13 -7.64 -8.09
#